data_AF-A0A451AK56-F1
#
_entry.id   AF-A0A451AK56-F1
#
_cell.length_a   1.000
_cell.length_b   1.000
_cell.length_c   1.000
_cell.angle_alpha   90.00
_cell.angle_beta   90.00
_cell.angle_gamma   90.00
#
_symmetry.space_group_name_H-M   'P 1'
#
loop_
_entity.id
_entity.type
_entity.pdbx_description
1 polymer ?
#
loop_
_entity_poly.entity_id
_entity_poly.type
_entity_poly.pdbx_seq_one_letter_code
_entity_poly.pdbx_strand_id
1 'polypeptide(L)'
;LLLKTSSKLIVEKDEHTRLQEALRLNQPLATAYYMKEDLRRIWQQEDKESAAFLLADWVKRATTSGVGMLKRFANTPLCQDSCPVD
;
A
#
# COMPACT_ATOMS: atom_id res chain seq x y z
N LEU A 1 -45.02 -8.44 28.43
CA LEU A 1 -43.95 -7.66 29.08
C LEU A 1 -42.86 -7.36 28.06
N LEU A 2 -42.42 -6.11 28.06
CA LEU A 2 -41.54 -5.46 27.09
C LEU A 2 -40.09 -5.95 27.22
N LEU A 3 -39.37 -6.12 26.09
CA LEU A 3 -38.02 -5.59 25.84
C LEU A 3 -37.43 -6.16 24.52
N LYS A 4 -38.02 -5.75 23.39
CA LYS A 4 -37.33 -5.64 22.10
C LYS A 4 -36.48 -4.35 22.12
N THR A 5 -35.27 -4.36 22.69
CA THR A 5 -34.32 -3.24 22.50
C THR A 5 -32.83 -3.58 22.71
N SER A 6 -32.46 -4.76 23.22
CA SER A 6 -31.07 -5.08 23.57
C SER A 6 -30.26 -5.84 22.51
N SER A 7 -30.91 -6.52 21.55
CA SER A 7 -30.20 -7.33 20.54
C SER A 7 -29.65 -6.52 19.35
N LYS A 8 -30.19 -5.34 19.05
CA LYS A 8 -29.65 -4.47 17.98
C LYS A 8 -28.31 -3.83 18.36
N LEU A 9 -28.15 -3.45 19.63
CA LEU A 9 -26.94 -2.80 20.13
C LEU A 9 -25.73 -3.75 20.22
N ILE A 10 -25.97 -5.05 20.44
CA ILE A 10 -24.89 -6.07 20.49
C ILE A 10 -24.40 -6.38 19.06
N VAL A 11 -25.31 -6.46 18.09
CA VAL A 11 -24.96 -6.66 16.68
C VAL A 11 -24.28 -5.42 16.09
N GLU A 12 -24.71 -4.20 16.40
CA GLU A 12 -24.04 -2.98 15.92
C GLU A 12 -22.64 -2.77 16.52
N LYS A 13 -22.45 -3.08 17.81
CA LYS A 13 -21.10 -3.02 18.42
C LYS A 13 -20.15 -4.06 17.81
N ASP A 14 -20.66 -5.26 17.54
CA ASP A 14 -19.89 -6.31 16.89
C ASP A 14 -19.58 -5.97 15.42
N GLU A 15 -20.53 -5.37 14.71
CA GLU A 15 -20.33 -4.93 13.32
C GLU A 15 -19.29 -3.82 13.22
N HIS A 16 -19.29 -2.83 14.12
CA HIS A 16 -18.26 -1.80 14.14
C HIS A 16 -16.86 -2.40 14.38
N THR A 17 -16.71 -3.30 15.35
CA THR A 17 -15.45 -3.99 15.61
C THR A 17 -15.01 -4.85 14.43
N ARG A 18 -15.94 -5.57 13.81
CA ARG A 18 -15.70 -6.38 12.61
C ARG A 18 -15.26 -5.53 11.42
N LEU A 19 -15.90 -4.38 11.21
CA LEU A 19 -15.52 -3.43 10.15
C LEU A 19 -14.13 -2.83 10.41
N GLN A 20 -13.79 -2.52 11.67
CA GLN A 20 -12.45 -2.07 12.04
C GLN A 20 -11.38 -3.14 11.78
N GLU A 21 -11.66 -4.41 12.12
CA GLU A 21 -10.77 -5.52 11.81
C GLU A 21 -10.63 -5.74 10.30
N ALA A 22 -11.74 -5.69 9.56
CA ALA A 22 -11.71 -5.78 8.09
C ALA A 22 -10.89 -4.62 7.48
N LEU A 23 -11.04 -3.40 8.00
CA LEU A 23 -10.26 -2.24 7.56
C LEU A 23 -8.76 -2.43 7.86
N ARG A 24 -8.43 -2.93 9.06
CA ARG A 24 -7.04 -3.24 9.46
C ARG A 24 -6.42 -4.30 8.56
N LEU A 25 -7.16 -5.37 8.25
CA LEU A 25 -6.71 -6.42 7.34
C LEU A 25 -6.56 -5.91 5.89
N ASN A 26 -7.37 -4.93 5.49
CA ASN A 26 -7.30 -4.31 4.17
C ASN A 26 -6.23 -3.22 4.06
N GLN A 27 -5.68 -2.72 5.18
CA GLN A 27 -4.68 -1.65 5.17
C GLN A 27 -3.45 -1.99 4.30
N PRO A 28 -2.82 -3.18 4.40
CA PRO A 28 -1.70 -3.54 3.53
C PRO A 28 -2.08 -3.58 2.04
N LEU A 29 -3.30 -4.03 1.73
CA LEU A 29 -3.81 -4.07 0.36
C LEU A 29 -4.04 -2.67 -0.21
N ALA A 30 -4.64 -1.78 0.59
CA ALA A 30 -4.83 -0.38 0.22
C ALA A 30 -3.49 0.33 0.01
N THR A 31 -2.52 0.12 0.90
CA THR A 31 -1.15 0.65 0.73
C THR A 31 -0.51 0.15 -0.57
N ALA A 32 -0.56 -1.16 -0.84
CA ALA A 32 -0.03 -1.71 -2.08
C ALA A 32 -0.72 -1.14 -3.33
N TYR A 33 -2.04 -0.94 -3.27
CA TYR A 33 -2.82 -0.34 -4.35
C TYR A 33 -2.35 1.09 -4.66
N TYR A 34 -2.28 1.96 -3.65
CA TYR A 34 -1.83 3.34 -3.86
C TYR A 34 -0.38 3.43 -4.33
N MET A 35 0.50 2.59 -3.77
CA MET A 35 1.90 2.55 -4.22
C MET A 35 2.03 2.06 -5.66
N LYS A 36 1.19 1.11 -6.11
CA LYS A 36 1.14 0.73 -7.53
C LYS A 36 0.73 1.90 -8.42
N GLU A 37 -0.25 2.69 -8.02
CA GLU A 37 -0.69 3.85 -8.80
C GLU A 37 0.39 4.95 -8.87
N ASP A 38 1.22 5.11 -7.84
CA ASP A 38 2.36 6.04 -7.86
C ASP A 38 3.40 5.67 -8.93
N LEU A 39 3.59 4.37 -9.23
CA LEU A 39 4.46 3.94 -10.34
C LEU A 39 3.98 4.46 -11.70
N ARG A 40 2.67 4.60 -11.89
CA ARG A 40 2.13 5.21 -13.13
C ARG A 40 2.50 6.69 -13.23
N ARG A 41 2.51 7.41 -12.11
CA ARG A 41 2.91 8.84 -12.08
C ARG A 41 4.39 9.00 -12.40
N ILE A 42 5.23 8.10 -11.91
CA ILE A 42 6.66 8.04 -12.26
C ILE A 42 6.82 7.89 -13.78
N TRP A 43 6.05 7.00 -14.40
CA TRP A 43 6.11 6.75 -15.85
C TRP A 43 5.54 7.88 -16.72
N GLN A 44 4.83 8.83 -16.12
CA GLN A 44 4.25 9.99 -16.80
C GLN A 44 5.17 11.23 -16.77
N GLN A 45 6.32 11.17 -16.09
CA GLN A 45 7.24 12.30 -16.06
C GLN A 45 7.90 12.49 -17.43
N GLU A 46 7.98 13.74 -17.87
CA GLU A 46 8.57 14.11 -19.16
C GLU A 46 10.09 13.97 -19.16
N ASP A 47 10.71 14.20 -18.00
CA ASP A 47 12.15 14.16 -17.83
C ASP A 47 12.60 13.03 -16.88
N LYS A 48 13.82 12.53 -17.13
CA LYS A 48 14.40 11.41 -16.38
C LYS A 48 14.75 11.77 -14.94
N GLU A 49 15.03 13.04 -14.65
CA GLU A 49 15.46 13.49 -13.33
C GLU A 49 14.28 13.48 -12.36
N SER A 50 13.13 14.03 -12.78
CA SER A 50 11.86 13.97 -12.07
C SER A 50 11.39 12.53 -11.86
N ALA A 51 11.50 11.67 -12.89
CA ALA A 51 11.18 10.26 -12.78
C ALA A 51 12.08 9.56 -11.73
N ALA A 52 13.38 9.80 -11.75
CA ALA A 52 14.33 9.24 -10.80
C ALA A 52 14.09 9.72 -9.36
N PHE A 53 13.77 11.00 -9.18
CA PHE A 53 13.44 11.57 -7.89
C PHE A 53 12.17 10.92 -7.29
N LEU A 54 11.10 10.82 -8.07
CA LEU A 54 9.86 10.17 -7.63
C LEU A 54 10.05 8.67 -7.37
N LEU A 55 10.88 8.00 -8.16
CA LEU A 55 11.23 6.60 -7.96
C LEU A 55 12.02 6.39 -6.66
N ALA A 56 12.98 7.26 -6.35
CA ALA A 56 13.73 7.20 -5.10
C ALA A 56 12.81 7.40 -3.88
N ASP A 57 11.89 8.35 -3.94
CA ASP A 57 10.85 8.53 -2.91
C ASP A 57 9.95 7.30 -2.78
N TRP A 58 9.53 6.72 -3.91
CA TRP A 58 8.74 5.50 -3.93
C TRP A 58 9.45 4.32 -3.26
N VAL A 59 10.74 4.12 -3.54
CA VAL A 59 11.58 3.07 -2.91
C VAL A 59 11.64 3.28 -1.39
N LYS A 60 11.85 4.53 -0.94
CA LYS A 60 11.87 4.87 0.49
C LYS A 60 10.54 4.52 1.16
N ARG A 61 9.41 4.90 0.56
CA ARG A 61 8.07 4.59 1.08
C ARG A 61 7.77 3.09 1.06
N ALA A 62 8.18 2.37 0.02
CA ALA A 62 7.98 0.93 -0.10
C ALA A 62 8.74 0.18 1.01
N THR A 63 9.96 0.63 1.31
CA THR A 63 10.82 0.06 2.36
C THR A 63 10.22 0.27 3.76
N THR A 64 9.56 1.40 4.02
CA THR A 64 8.96 1.72 5.32
C THR A 64 7.47 1.34 5.44
N SER A 65 6.82 0.92 4.36
CA SER A 65 5.37 0.63 4.28
C SER A 65 4.86 -0.51 5.18
N GLY A 66 5.74 -1.37 5.68
CA GLY A 66 5.35 -2.59 6.40
C GLY A 66 4.83 -3.73 5.50
N VAL A 67 4.59 -3.49 4.22
CA VAL A 67 4.08 -4.50 3.27
C VAL A 67 5.24 -5.30 2.67
N GLY A 68 5.34 -6.58 3.01
CA GLY A 68 6.48 -7.42 2.61
C GLY A 68 6.72 -7.48 1.10
N MET A 69 5.64 -7.48 0.30
CA MET A 69 5.74 -7.46 -1.16
C MET A 69 6.37 -6.16 -1.70
N LEU A 70 5.98 -5.00 -1.15
CA LEU A 70 6.54 -3.70 -1.55
C LEU A 70 8.02 -3.59 -1.17
N LYS A 71 8.40 -4.05 0.03
CA LYS A 71 9.81 -4.10 0.45
C LYS A 71 10.67 -4.95 -0.47
N ARG A 72 10.17 -6.13 -0.87
CA ARG A 72 10.89 -7.00 -1.83
C ARG A 72 11.06 -6.31 -3.18
N PHE A 73 10.01 -5.64 -3.68
CA PHE A 73 10.07 -4.95 -4.95
C PHE A 73 11.06 -3.78 -4.94
N ALA A 74 11.11 -3.03 -3.83
CA ALA A 74 12.06 -1.93 -3.62
C ALA A 74 13.53 -2.39 -3.60
N ASN A 75 13.78 -3.63 -3.16
CA ASN A 75 15.11 -4.23 -3.10
C ASN A 75 15.48 -5.00 -4.37
N THR A 76 14.57 -5.12 -5.35
CA THR A 76 14.94 -5.67 -6.65
C THR A 76 15.90 -4.67 -7.28
N PRO A 77 17.14 -5.06 -7.60
CA PRO A 77 18.02 -4.18 -8.36
C PRO A 77 17.34 -3.88 -9.69
N LEU A 78 16.77 -2.68 -9.81
CA LEU A 78 16.46 -2.08 -11.09
C LEU A 78 17.82 -1.96 -11.75
N CYS A 79 18.07 -2.77 -12.78
CA CYS A 79 19.34 -2.88 -13.48
C CYS A 79 20.01 -1.49 -13.60
N GLN A 80 20.91 -1.19 -12.66
CA GLN A 80 21.74 0.00 -12.62
C GLN A 80 23.15 -0.57 -12.75
N ASP A 81 23.70 -0.40 -13.95
CA ASP A 81 25.14 -0.40 -14.22
C ASP A 81 25.91 -1.72 -14.12
N SER A 82 25.30 -2.85 -14.50
CA SER A 82 26.07 -4.10 -14.74
C SER A 82 25.50 -4.97 -15.85
N CYS A 83 25.24 -4.38 -17.03
CA CYS A 83 25.29 -5.16 -18.27
C CYS A 83 26.73 -5.06 -18.82
N PRO A 84 27.47 -6.18 -18.96
CA PRO A 84 28.69 -6.18 -19.75
C PRO A 84 28.30 -5.87 -21.19
N VAL A 85 28.80 -4.76 -21.72
CA VAL A 85 28.88 -4.53 -23.16
C VAL A 85 30.08 -5.33 -23.66
N ASP A 86 29.81 -6.51 -24.21
CA ASP A 86 30.65 -7.11 -25.23
C ASP A 86 30.18 -6.65 -26.61
#